data_AF-A0A532E9A9-F1
#
_entry.id   AF-A0A532E9A9-F1
#
_cell.length_a   1.000
_cell.length_b   1.000
_cell.length_c   1.000
_cell.angle_alpha   90.00
_cell.angle_beta   90.00
_cell.angle_gamma   90.00
#
_symmetry.space_group_name_H-M   'P 1'
#
loop_
_entity.id
_entity.type
_entity.pdbx_description
1 polymer ?
#
loop_
_entity_poly.entity_id
_entity_poly.type
_entity_poly.pdbx_seq_one_letter_code
_entity_poly.pdbx_strand_id
1 'polypeptide(L)'
;MKIASLVVLSLFMAAITLAPVASEAAGQQNKMATCSKEANEKGLGEGKGDERKVFMKECLSAKPAKSAKTAQQEKMKACNKEAGEKTLKGDERKKFMSTCLSN
;
A
#
# COMPACT_ATOMS: atom_id res chain seq x y z
N MET A 1 -57.51 31.65 19.18
CA MET A 1 -57.32 30.20 19.08
C MET A 1 -56.45 29.96 17.86
N LYS A 2 -55.21 29.51 18.11
CA LYS A 2 -54.02 29.71 17.27
C LYS A 2 -53.70 28.42 16.50
N ILE A 3 -54.05 28.40 15.22
CA ILE A 3 -53.51 27.45 14.23
C ILE A 3 -52.31 28.13 13.58
N ALA A 4 -51.14 27.98 14.22
CA ALA A 4 -49.87 28.49 13.71
C ALA A 4 -49.25 27.42 12.80
N SER A 5 -49.73 27.38 11.56
CA SER A 5 -48.94 26.92 10.42
C SER A 5 -47.90 28.01 10.14
N LEU A 6 -46.63 27.76 10.45
CA LEU A 6 -45.51 28.63 10.09
C LEU A 6 -44.28 27.77 9.77
N VAL A 7 -44.21 27.41 8.50
CA VAL A 7 -43.02 27.34 7.63
C VAL A 7 -41.68 27.58 8.35
N VAL A 8 -40.93 26.51 8.62
CA VAL A 8 -39.47 26.57 8.76
C VAL A 8 -38.85 25.61 7.75
N LEU A 9 -38.73 26.17 6.55
CA LEU A 9 -37.61 26.06 5.62
C LEU A 9 -36.39 25.28 6.18
N SER A 10 -36.30 23.98 5.90
CA SER A 10 -35.07 23.19 6.01
C SER A 10 -34.61 22.75 4.63
N LEU A 11 -34.18 23.77 3.86
CA LEU A 11 -33.36 23.62 2.66
C LEU A 11 -31.93 23.30 3.10
N PHE A 12 -31.51 22.04 3.04
CA PHE A 12 -30.09 21.64 2.94
C PHE A 12 -29.98 20.20 2.41
N MET A 13 -30.53 19.96 1.21
CA MET A 13 -30.10 18.83 0.39
C MET A 13 -28.80 19.22 -0.29
N ALA A 14 -27.69 18.95 0.40
CA ALA A 14 -26.35 19.09 -0.12
C ALA A 14 -26.18 18.12 -1.31
N ALA A 15 -26.07 18.70 -2.50
CA ALA A 15 -25.48 18.05 -3.65
C ALA A 15 -24.00 17.76 -3.33
N ILE A 16 -23.66 16.49 -3.16
CA ILE A 16 -22.30 16.00 -3.38
C ILE A 16 -22.42 14.83 -4.34
N THR A 17 -22.17 15.15 -5.61
CA THR A 17 -21.86 14.19 -6.65
C THR A 17 -20.59 13.44 -6.23
N LEU A 18 -20.74 12.19 -5.79
CA LEU A 18 -19.63 11.25 -5.67
C LEU A 18 -19.21 10.82 -7.08
N ALA A 19 -18.40 11.63 -7.73
CA ALA A 19 -17.43 11.13 -8.70
C ALA A 19 -16.19 10.71 -7.91
N PRO A 20 -15.84 9.41 -7.84
CA PRO A 20 -14.51 9.06 -7.41
C PRO A 20 -13.54 9.45 -8.53
N VAL A 21 -12.82 10.51 -8.23
CA VAL A 21 -11.50 10.87 -8.77
C VAL A 21 -10.71 9.62 -9.17
N ALA A 22 -10.27 9.60 -10.43
CA ALA A 22 -9.22 8.70 -10.87
C ALA A 22 -7.93 9.11 -10.15
N SER A 23 -7.69 8.50 -8.98
CA SER A 23 -6.46 8.70 -8.22
C SER A 23 -5.42 7.68 -8.67
N GLU A 24 -4.48 8.20 -9.43
CA GLU A 24 -3.21 7.61 -9.85
C GLU A 24 -2.33 7.32 -8.61
N ALA A 25 -2.69 6.26 -7.88
CA ALA A 25 -1.89 5.67 -6.79
C ALA A 25 -1.73 4.15 -7.04
N ALA A 26 -1.40 3.80 -8.28
CA ALA A 26 -1.52 2.45 -8.84
C ALA A 26 -0.41 1.46 -8.43
N GLY A 27 0.51 1.83 -7.52
CA GLY A 27 1.69 1.01 -7.23
C GLY A 27 1.54 0.00 -6.09
N GLN A 28 0.91 0.37 -4.98
CA GLN A 28 0.94 -0.43 -3.75
C GLN A 28 -0.45 -0.83 -3.23
N GLN A 29 -1.52 -0.10 -3.57
CA GLN A 29 -2.89 -0.50 -3.24
C GLN A 29 -3.47 -1.56 -4.20
N ASN A 30 -2.90 -1.72 -5.40
CA ASN A 30 -3.45 -2.61 -6.43
C ASN A 30 -3.21 -4.11 -6.16
N LYS A 31 -2.18 -4.46 -5.38
CA LYS A 31 -1.80 -5.87 -5.17
C LYS A 31 -2.83 -6.66 -4.37
N MET A 32 -3.41 -6.06 -3.33
CA MET A 32 -4.44 -6.73 -2.53
C MET A 32 -5.73 -6.96 -3.33
N ALA A 33 -6.13 -5.98 -4.14
CA ALA A 33 -7.30 -6.08 -5.02
C ALA A 33 -7.07 -7.13 -6.13
N THR A 34 -5.89 -7.13 -6.74
CA THR A 34 -5.48 -8.11 -7.76
C THR A 34 -5.44 -9.53 -7.16
N CYS A 35 -4.77 -9.73 -6.03
CA CYS A 35 -4.74 -11.03 -5.34
C CYS A 35 -6.13 -11.48 -4.90
N SER A 36 -7.01 -10.55 -4.49
CA SER A 36 -8.40 -10.89 -4.16
C SER A 36 -9.20 -11.30 -5.40
N LYS A 37 -8.97 -10.66 -6.56
CA LYS A 37 -9.61 -11.03 -7.83
C LYS A 37 -9.11 -12.39 -8.31
N GLU A 38 -7.80 -12.62 -8.31
CA GLU A 38 -7.21 -13.91 -8.69
C GLU A 38 -7.66 -15.05 -7.76
N ALA A 39 -7.86 -14.77 -6.47
CA ALA A 39 -8.41 -15.75 -5.53
C ALA A 39 -9.83 -16.17 -5.92
N ASN A 40 -10.68 -15.20 -6.27
CA ASN A 40 -12.05 -15.49 -6.72
C ASN A 40 -12.08 -16.23 -8.05
N GLU A 41 -11.22 -15.87 -9.01
CA GLU A 41 -11.08 -16.57 -10.30
C GLU A 41 -10.57 -18.01 -10.13
N LYS A 42 -9.78 -18.28 -9.08
CA LYS A 42 -9.37 -19.63 -8.68
C LYS A 42 -10.43 -20.38 -7.87
N GLY A 43 -11.63 -19.82 -7.72
CA GLY A 43 -12.71 -20.44 -6.95
C GLY A 43 -12.42 -20.51 -5.45
N LEU A 44 -11.52 -19.66 -4.93
CA LEU A 44 -11.22 -19.51 -3.50
C LEU A 44 -12.17 -18.49 -2.84
N GLY A 45 -13.46 -18.54 -3.21
CA GLY A 45 -14.53 -17.70 -2.68
C GLY A 45 -15.06 -18.15 -1.32
N GLU A 46 -16.23 -17.64 -0.91
CA GLU A 46 -16.85 -17.91 0.39
C GLU A 46 -16.85 -19.42 0.74
N GLY A 47 -16.29 -19.75 1.91
CA GLY A 47 -16.12 -21.13 2.39
C GLY A 47 -14.68 -21.68 2.32
N LYS A 48 -13.77 -21.06 1.57
CA LYS A 48 -12.36 -21.50 1.41
C LYS A 48 -11.35 -20.60 2.11
N GLY A 49 -11.61 -20.28 3.38
CA GLY A 49 -10.84 -19.30 4.15
C GLY A 49 -9.35 -19.63 4.28
N ASP A 50 -9.01 -20.89 4.56
CA ASP A 50 -7.63 -21.33 4.71
C ASP A 50 -6.86 -21.34 3.39
N GLU A 51 -7.44 -21.90 2.33
CA GLU A 51 -6.85 -21.92 0.98
C GLU A 51 -6.68 -20.50 0.43
N ARG A 52 -7.68 -19.62 0.63
CA ARG A 52 -7.61 -18.20 0.26
C ARG A 52 -6.52 -17.48 1.04
N LYS A 53 -6.31 -17.79 2.31
CA LYS A 53 -5.26 -17.17 3.13
C LYS A 53 -3.86 -17.61 2.69
N VAL A 54 -3.68 -18.89 2.37
CA VAL A 54 -2.43 -19.40 1.77
C VAL A 54 -2.18 -18.73 0.43
N PHE A 55 -3.19 -18.71 -0.45
CA PHE A 55 -3.10 -18.06 -1.75
C PHE A 55 -2.82 -16.55 -1.65
N MET A 56 -3.50 -15.86 -0.74
CA MET A 56 -3.28 -14.42 -0.49
C MET A 56 -1.86 -14.18 0.02
N LYS A 57 -1.36 -15.01 0.94
CA LYS A 57 0.01 -14.91 1.43
C LYS A 57 1.01 -15.13 0.30
N GLU A 58 0.81 -16.15 -0.53
CA GLU A 58 1.66 -16.43 -1.68
C GLU A 58 1.61 -15.29 -2.71
N CYS A 59 0.42 -14.82 -3.08
CA CYS A 59 0.24 -13.71 -4.03
C CYS A 59 0.82 -12.39 -3.51
N LEU A 60 0.62 -12.07 -2.23
CA LEU A 60 1.21 -10.90 -1.59
C LEU A 60 2.72 -11.04 -1.37
N SER A 61 3.24 -12.25 -1.20
CA SER A 61 4.68 -12.53 -1.04
C SER A 61 5.41 -12.68 -2.36
N ALA A 62 4.71 -12.99 -3.45
CA ALA A 62 5.24 -13.02 -4.81
C ALA A 62 5.73 -11.62 -5.15
N LYS A 63 7.04 -11.39 -5.02
CA LYS A 63 7.65 -10.08 -5.25
C LYS A 63 7.19 -9.56 -6.62
N PRO A 64 6.68 -8.32 -6.72
CA PRO A 64 6.41 -7.74 -8.02
C PRO A 64 7.72 -7.78 -8.81
N ALA A 65 7.65 -8.28 -10.05
CA ALA A 65 8.78 -8.47 -10.95
C ALA A 65 9.79 -7.33 -10.81
N LYS A 66 10.96 -7.64 -10.22
CA LYS A 66 12.09 -6.73 -9.93
C LYS A 66 11.72 -5.25 -9.98
N SER A 67 10.78 -4.83 -9.12
CA SER A 67 10.53 -3.40 -8.97
C SER A 67 11.76 -2.78 -8.31
N ALA A 68 12.10 -1.53 -8.65
CA ALA A 68 13.24 -0.80 -8.11
C ALA A 68 13.37 -0.88 -6.57
N LYS A 69 12.26 -1.15 -5.85
CA LYS A 69 12.25 -1.47 -4.40
C LYS A 69 13.13 -2.66 -4.01
N THR A 70 13.18 -3.71 -4.83
CA THR A 70 14.03 -4.88 -4.54
C THR A 70 15.51 -4.55 -4.72
N ALA A 71 15.86 -3.80 -5.76
CA ALA A 71 17.23 -3.33 -5.97
C ALA A 71 17.70 -2.41 -4.83
N GLN A 72 16.82 -1.50 -4.37
CA GLN A 72 17.09 -0.63 -3.23
C GLN A 72 17.31 -1.43 -1.93
N GLN A 73 16.50 -2.47 -1.70
CA GLN A 73 16.63 -3.33 -0.52
C GLN A 73 17.93 -4.14 -0.52
N GLU A 74 18.34 -4.68 -1.66
CA GLU A 74 19.62 -5.41 -1.79
C GLU A 74 20.81 -4.46 -1.64
N LYS A 75 20.74 -3.27 -2.25
CA LYS A 75 21.75 -2.21 -2.10
C LYS A 75 21.92 -1.80 -0.63
N MET A 76 20.82 -1.66 0.11
CA MET A 76 20.87 -1.34 1.54
C MET A 76 21.54 -2.42 2.39
N LYS A 77 21.35 -3.70 2.07
CA LYS A 77 22.04 -4.80 2.74
C LYS A 77 23.54 -4.76 2.46
N ALA A 78 23.93 -4.55 1.20
CA ALA A 78 25.33 -4.44 0.80
C ALA A 78 26.04 -3.29 1.53
N CYS A 79 25.45 -2.09 1.53
CA CYS A 79 25.98 -0.94 2.27
C CYS A 79 26.15 -1.22 3.77
N ASN A 80 25.18 -1.89 4.40
CA ASN A 80 25.30 -2.22 5.83
C ASN A 80 26.43 -3.24 6.11
N LYS A 81 26.60 -4.23 5.23
CA LYS A 81 27.68 -5.21 5.34
C LYS A 81 29.05 -4.53 5.22
N GLU A 82 29.21 -3.70 4.20
CA GLU A 82 30.48 -3.01 3.95
C GLU A 82 30.83 -1.99 5.04
N ALA A 83 29.82 -1.31 5.61
CA ALA A 83 30.00 -0.47 6.79
C ALA A 83 30.47 -1.27 8.03
N GLY A 84 29.96 -2.49 8.20
CA GLY A 84 30.36 -3.41 9.27
C GLY A 84 31.79 -3.92 9.10
N GLU A 85 32.19 -4.28 7.88
CA GLU A 85 33.55 -4.70 7.55
C GLU A 85 34.57 -3.58 7.75
N LYS A 86 34.19 -2.35 7.40
CA LYS A 86 34.97 -1.13 7.66
C LYS A 86 34.89 -0.68 9.13
N THR A 87 34.15 -1.40 9.99
CA THR A 87 33.94 -1.09 11.41
C THR A 87 33.46 0.36 11.64
N LEU A 88 32.73 0.93 10.68
CA LEU A 88 32.26 2.31 10.74
C LEU A 88 31.19 2.44 11.82
N LYS A 89 31.33 3.47 12.66
CA LYS A 89 30.41 3.77 13.77
C LYS A 89 30.05 5.26 13.78
N GLY A 90 28.98 5.61 14.49
CA GLY A 90 28.56 7.01 14.65
C GLY A 90 28.34 7.73 13.33
N ASP A 91 28.87 8.95 13.23
CA ASP A 91 28.76 9.80 12.05
C ASP A 91 29.43 9.23 10.80
N GLU A 92 30.52 8.48 10.94
CA GLU A 92 31.22 7.87 9.80
C GLU A 92 30.33 6.85 9.09
N ARG A 93 29.61 6.02 9.85
CA ARG A 93 28.64 5.07 9.29
C ARG A 93 27.51 5.78 8.58
N LYS A 94 26.97 6.86 9.16
CA LYS A 94 25.86 7.62 8.54
C LYS A 94 26.29 8.24 7.22
N LYS A 95 27.47 8.88 7.19
CA LYS A 95 28.03 9.49 5.99
C LYS A 95 28.27 8.44 4.91
N PHE A 96 28.89 7.32 5.27
CA PHE A 96 29.07 6.18 4.38
C PHE A 96 27.75 5.63 3.85
N MET A 97 26.75 5.42 4.71
CA MET A 97 25.45 4.91 4.31
C MET A 97 24.74 5.86 3.33
N SER A 98 24.82 7.18 3.56
CA SER A 98 24.24 8.20 2.68
C SER A 98 24.88 8.19 1.30
N THR A 99 26.21 8.12 1.24
CA THR A 99 26.95 8.01 -0.03
C THR A 99 26.67 6.67 -0.71
N CYS A 100 26.68 5.58 0.04
CA CYS A 100 26.46 4.23 -0.51
C CYS A 100 25.04 4.05 -1.04
N LEU A 101 24.03 4.64 -0.38
CA LEU A 101 22.62 4.55 -0.79
C LEU A 101 22.21 5.58 -1.84
N SER A 102 23.05 6.59 -2.12
CA SER A 102 22.79 7.55 -3.18
C SER A 102 22.85 6.83 -4.54
N ASN A 103 21.75 6.93 -5.31
CA ASN A 103 21.50 6.37 -6.66
C ASN A 103 21.79 4.88 -6.85
#